data_AF-A0A535JIU7-F1
#
_entry.id   AF-A0A535JIU7-F1
#
_cell.length_a   1.000
_cell.length_b   1.000
_cell.length_c   1.000
_cell.angle_alpha   90.00
_cell.angle_beta   90.00
_cell.angle_gamma   90.00
#
_symmetry.space_group_name_H-M   'P 1'
#
loop_
_entity.id
_entity.type
_entity.pdbx_description
1 polymer ?
#
loop_
_entity_poly.entity_id
_entity_poly.type
_entity_poly.pdbx_seq_one_letter_code
_entity_poly.pdbx_strand_id
1 'polypeptide(L)' 'MRKEIYEARADGDTSSFRVLFASEGAKGRVLLALVAFRKQTQRTPPRIIDLALRRLADWRERRP' A
#
# COMPACT_ATOMS: atom_id res chain seq x y z
N MET A 1 -9.18 -5.40 7.20
CA MET A 1 -8.09 -5.10 6.25
C MET A 1 -8.29 -6.03 5.06
N ARG A 2 -8.37 -5.52 3.83
CA ARG A 2 -8.59 -6.38 2.63
C ARG A 2 -7.34 -7.26 2.45
N LYS A 3 -7.52 -8.57 2.22
CA LYS A 3 -6.53 -9.64 2.48
C LYS A 3 -5.16 -9.52 1.77
N GLU A 4 -4.98 -8.57 0.85
CA GLU A 4 -3.81 -8.48 -0.04
C GLU A 4 -3.01 -7.17 0.09
N ILE A 5 -3.50 -6.22 0.90
CA ILE A 5 -2.81 -4.94 1.13
C ILE A 5 -2.29 -4.89 2.55
N TYR A 6 -0.99 -4.66 2.66
CA TYR A 6 -0.25 -4.52 3.89
C TYR A 6 0.14 -3.05 4.10
N GLU A 7 0.39 -2.68 5.36
CA GLU A 7 0.80 -1.33 5.75
C GLU A 7 2.18 -1.39 6.41
N ALA A 8 3.18 -0.76 5.81
CA ALA A 8 4.43 -0.45 6.46
C ALA A 8 4.32 0.93 7.11
N ARG A 9 4.77 1.03 8.37
CA ARG A 9 4.76 2.27 9.15
C ARG A 9 6.19 2.77 9.29
N ALA A 10 6.38 4.04 9.00
CA ALA A 10 7.63 4.75 9.23
C ALA A 10 7.31 5.92 10.15
N ASP A 11 7.53 5.75 11.44
CA ASP A 11 7.35 6.79 12.44
C ASP A 11 8.67 7.56 12.60
N GLY A 12 8.59 8.89 12.63
CA GLY A 12 9.73 9.78 12.84
C GLY A 12 9.33 10.98 13.69
N ASP A 13 10.31 11.64 14.29
CA ASP A 13 10.09 12.65 15.35
C ASP A 13 9.19 13.82 14.91
N THR A 14 9.29 14.23 13.64
CA THR A 14 8.54 15.36 13.09
C THR A 14 7.42 14.95 12.14
N SER A 15 7.42 13.71 11.65
CA SER A 15 6.40 13.18 10.74
C SER A 15 6.43 11.66 10.68
N SER A 16 5.24 11.06 10.74
CA SER A 16 5.03 9.65 10.41
C SER A 16 4.49 9.49 8.99
N PHE A 17 4.94 8.45 8.31
CA PHE A 17 4.48 8.03 6.99
C PHE A 17 3.96 6.60 7.03
N ARG A 18 3.09 6.29 6.07
CA ARG A 18 2.60 4.94 5.83
C ARG A 18 2.75 4.60 4.37
N VAL A 19 3.14 3.37 4.10
CA VAL A 19 3.19 2.79 2.76
C VAL A 19 2.22 1.62 2.72
N LEU A 20 1.23 1.71 1.83
CA LEU A 20 0.43 0.54 1.46
C LEU A 20 1.14 -0.22 0.35
N PHE A 21 1.31 -1.53 0.53
CA PHE A 21 2.00 -2.39 -0.42
C PHE A 21 1.28 -3.74 -0.56
N ALA A 22 1.55 -4.43 -1.66
CA ALA A 22 1.13 -5.82 -1.89
C ALA A 22 2.36 -6.72 -2.11
N SER A 23 2.26 -7.98 -1.70
CA SER A 23 3.25 -9.00 -2.08
C SER A 23 2.87 -9.59 -3.43
N GLU A 24 3.82 -9.59 -4.35
CA GLU A 24 3.58 -9.84 -5.76
C GLU A 24 4.67 -10.70 -6.42
N GLY A 25 4.36 -11.20 -7.61
CA GLY A 25 5.19 -12.12 -8.39
C GLY A 25 5.07 -13.58 -7.94
N ALA A 26 5.51 -14.50 -8.80
CA ALA A 26 5.26 -15.94 -8.68
C ALA A 26 5.67 -16.59 -7.35
N LYS A 27 6.61 -15.97 -6.61
CA LYS A 27 7.11 -16.45 -5.31
C LYS A 27 6.84 -15.48 -4.16
N GLY A 28 6.03 -14.43 -4.37
CA GLY A 28 5.75 -13.41 -3.34
C GLY A 28 6.98 -12.64 -2.86
N ARG A 29 7.99 -12.47 -3.72
CA ARG A 29 9.27 -11.83 -3.39
C ARG A 29 9.34 -10.37 -3.80
N VAL A 30 8.31 -9.84 -4.45
CA VAL A 30 8.22 -8.43 -4.82
C VAL A 30 7.29 -7.74 -3.85
N LEU A 31 7.77 -6.72 -3.14
CA LEU A 31 6.93 -5.83 -2.36
C LEU A 31 6.58 -4.63 -3.24
N LEU A 32 5.42 -4.66 -3.86
CA LEU A 32 4.95 -3.59 -4.72
C LEU A 32 4.38 -2.47 -3.86
N ALA A 33 5.09 -1.35 -3.78
CA ALA A 33 4.59 -0.14 -3.14
C ALA A 33 3.44 0.47 -3.96
N LEU A 34 2.25 0.59 -3.37
CA LEU A 34 1.04 1.07 -4.05
C LEU A 34 0.80 2.55 -3.76
N VAL A 35 0.90 2.97 -2.50
CA VAL A 35 0.71 4.37 -2.07
C VAL A 35 1.57 4.67 -0.85
N ALA A 36 2.33 5.76 -0.89
CA ALA A 36 2.97 6.35 0.28
C ALA A 36 2.25 7.66 0.65
N PHE A 37 1.97 7.87 1.94
CA PHE A 37 1.29 9.08 2.41
C PHE A 37 1.72 9.45 3.82
N ARG A 38 1.70 10.76 4.13
CA ARG A 38 1.93 11.26 5.48
C ARG A 38 0.74 10.90 6.36
N LYS A 39 1.00 10.38 7.56
CA LYS A 39 -0.03 10.07 8.56
C LYS A 39 -0.61 11.38 9.09
N GLN A 40 -1.81 11.70 8.64
CA GLN A 40 -2.61 12.80 9.18
C GLN A 40 -3.64 12.32 10.20
N THR A 41 -4.02 11.04 10.14
CA THR A 41 -5.06 10.41 10.97
C THR A 41 -4.55 9.10 11.57
N GLN A 42 -5.14 8.68 12.70
CA GLN A 42 -4.75 7.43 13.39
C GLN A 42 -5.03 6.19 12.53
N ARG A 43 -6.14 6.18 11.78
CA ARG A 43 -6.52 5.13 10.84
C ARG A 43 -6.23 5.56 9.41
N THR A 44 -5.92 4.59 8.56
CA THR A 44 -5.71 4.83 7.13
C THR A 44 -7.05 5.19 6.48
N PRO A 45 -7.16 6.37 5.84
CA PRO A 45 -8.43 6.80 5.25
C PRO A 45 -8.93 5.82 4.17
N PRO A 46 -10.25 5.54 4.08
CA PRO A 46 -10.80 4.61 3.08
C PRO A 46 -10.35 4.91 1.65
N ARG A 47 -10.32 6.20 1.26
CA ARG A 47 -9.88 6.65 -0.07
C ARG A 47 -8.46 6.19 -0.44
N ILE A 48 -7.56 6.06 0.54
CA ILE A 48 -6.18 5.62 0.31
C ILE A 48 -6.14 4.11 0.07
N ILE A 49 -7.00 3.36 0.76
CA ILE A 49 -7.16 1.91 0.55
C ILE A 49 -7.75 1.66 -0.85
N ASP A 50 -8.77 2.41 -1.25
CA ASP A 50 -9.38 2.28 -2.58
C ASP A 50 -8.39 2.63 -3.69
N LEU A 51 -7.56 3.67 -3.49
CA LEU A 51 -6.48 4.00 -4.43
C LEU A 51 -5.45 2.87 -4.56
N ALA A 52 -5.04 2.27 -3.44
CA ALA A 52 -4.09 1.17 -3.45
C ALA A 52 -4.65 -0.05 -4.20
N LEU A 53 -5.92 -0.39 -4.03
CA LEU A 53 -6.56 -1.49 -4.77
C LEU A 53 -6.63 -1.23 -6.28
N ARG A 54 -7.01 -0.01 -6.69
CA ARG A 54 -7.07 0.33 -8.12
C ARG A 54 -5.71 0.18 -8.77
N ARG A 55 -4.65 0.64 -8.09
CA ARG A 55 -3.26 0.49 -8.57
C ARG A 55 -2.81 -0.98 -8.62
N LEU A 56 -3.24 -1.79 -7.65
CA LEU A 56 -2.94 -3.22 -7.63
C LEU A 56 -3.62 -3.95 -8.80
N ALA A 57 -4.90 -3.68 -9.03
CA ALA A 57 -5.65 -4.24 -10.16
C ALA A 57 -5.02 -3.86 -11.50
N ASP A 58 -4.76 -2.56 -11.71
CA ASP A 58 -4.10 -2.05 -12.92
C ASP A 58 -2.73 -2.69 -13.17
N TRP A 59 -1.91 -2.85 -12.13
CA TRP A 59 -0.62 -3.51 -12.26
C TRP A 59 -0.75 -5.00 -12.62
N ARG A 60 -1.74 -5.71 -12.07
CA ARG A 60 -2.00 -7.12 -12.37
C ARG A 60 -2.52 -7.31 -13.79
N GLU A 61 -3.34 -6.38 -14.29
CA GLU A 61 -3.85 -6.37 -15.67
C GLU A 61 -2.74 -6.13 -16.71
N ARG A 62 -1.74 -5.31 -16.37
CA ARG A 62 -0.63 -4.97 -17.28
C ARG A 62 0.49 -6.00 -17.30
N ARG A 63 0.47 -7.01 -16.41
CA ARG A 63 1.48 -8.07 -16.40
C ARG A 63 1.07 -9.19 -17.37
N PRO A 64 1.91 -9.54 -18.37
CA PRO A 64 1.75 -10.76 -19.16
C PRO A 64 2.08 -12.02 -18.35
#